data_AF-A0A6N6JDA6-F1
#
_entry.id   AF-A0A6N6JDA6-F1
#
_cell.length_a   1.000
_cell.length_b   1.000
_cell.length_c   1.000
_cell.angle_alpha   90.00
_cell.angle_beta   90.00
_cell.angle_gamma   90.00
#
_symmetry.space_group_name_H-M   'P 1'
#
loop_
_entity.id
_entity.type
_entity.pdbx_description
1 polymer ?
#
loop_
_entity_poly.entity_id
_entity_poly.type
_entity_poly.pdbx_seq_one_letter_code
_entity_poly.pdbx_strand_id
1 'polypeptide(L)'
;MGMERLTFTGHSGEALAARLDLPDGPHLATALFAHCFTCSKDIPAAKRISARLAGMGIAVLRFDFTGLGHSGGEFENTTFTSNVEDLVLAAKHLADAGKAPTLLIGHSLGGAAILKAARQIPSAKAVVTIGAPFDPGHVTHNFADALPEITRRGVGEVMLGGRPMRIGKGFVEDVAAEQLEGEIAGLKRALLVLHAPKDETVGIENATQIFLHAKHPKSFVTLCDADHLVTRPEDAEYAADVISAWASKYLDLRQPAPPIGAPEGVVRVSEADPDGYLQDVNAGPKHHIYADEPLAYGGTNKGMTPYGLLAAGLGACTSMTIRMYARRKKWPLASVHVDVTHNAMHAQDAGGPSKIDEFHREIHLTGDLDAEQRARLLEIADRCPVHKTLESGAEIKTTLAD
;
A
#
# COMPACT_ATOMS: atom_id res chain seq x y z
N MET A 1 -2.11 14.07 -5.92
CA MET A 1 -2.28 13.84 -4.48
C MET A 1 -2.86 15.05 -3.81
N GLY A 2 -4.12 14.94 -3.40
CA GLY A 2 -4.74 15.89 -2.47
C GLY A 2 -4.04 15.84 -1.12
N MET A 3 -3.75 17.01 -0.57
CA MET A 3 -3.03 17.12 0.70
C MET A 3 -3.68 18.22 1.52
N GLU A 4 -4.18 17.85 2.69
CA GLU A 4 -4.91 18.73 3.57
C GLU A 4 -4.04 19.08 4.79
N ARG A 5 -3.94 20.37 5.10
CA ARG A 5 -3.34 20.84 6.34
C ARG A 5 -4.47 20.99 7.35
N LEU A 6 -4.32 20.38 8.50
CA LEU A 6 -5.30 20.44 9.58
C LEU A 6 -4.62 20.68 10.91
N THR A 7 -5.41 21.16 11.86
CA THR A 7 -4.98 21.37 13.24
C THR A 7 -5.97 20.71 14.18
N PHE A 8 -5.46 20.14 15.27
CA PHE A 8 -6.29 19.58 16.33
C PHE A 8 -5.69 19.93 17.69
N THR A 9 -6.50 19.88 18.74
CA THR A 9 -6.06 20.21 20.10
C THR A 9 -5.31 19.02 20.72
N GLY A 10 -4.06 19.25 21.15
CA GLY A 10 -3.23 18.29 21.86
C GLY A 10 -3.55 18.20 23.36
N HIS A 11 -2.80 17.36 24.08
CA HIS A 11 -3.00 17.10 25.52
C HIS A 11 -2.87 18.37 26.37
N SER A 12 -2.00 19.30 25.97
CA SER A 12 -1.73 20.55 26.68
C SER A 12 -2.76 21.65 26.40
N GLY A 13 -3.74 21.41 25.52
CA GLY A 13 -4.69 22.42 25.04
C GLY A 13 -4.17 23.24 23.85
N GLU A 14 -2.92 23.03 23.44
CA GLU A 14 -2.30 23.69 22.30
C GLU A 14 -2.75 23.09 20.96
N ALA A 15 -2.65 23.87 19.88
CA ALA A 15 -2.95 23.39 18.54
C ALA A 15 -1.76 22.63 17.94
N LEU A 16 -1.99 21.38 17.55
CA LEU A 16 -1.01 20.52 16.88
C LEU A 16 -1.20 20.57 15.37
N ALA A 17 -0.12 20.79 14.65
CA ALA A 17 -0.09 20.89 13.20
C ALA A 17 -0.02 19.50 12.57
N ALA A 18 -0.99 19.20 11.72
CA ALA A 18 -1.11 17.91 11.05
C ALA A 18 -1.28 18.05 9.53
N ARG A 19 -0.98 16.97 8.84
CA ARG A 19 -1.02 16.82 7.40
C ARG A 19 -1.69 15.50 7.07
N LEU A 20 -2.81 15.57 6.35
CA LEU A 20 -3.52 14.40 5.85
C LEU A 20 -3.23 14.27 4.35
N ASP A 21 -2.47 13.24 4.01
CA ASP A 21 -2.24 12.85 2.62
C ASP A 21 -3.45 12.01 2.17
N LEU A 22 -4.24 12.53 1.23
CA LEU A 22 -5.45 11.90 0.72
C LEU A 22 -5.14 11.13 -0.58
N PRO A 23 -5.80 9.98 -0.79
CA PRO A 23 -5.71 9.27 -2.06
C PRO A 23 -6.35 10.09 -3.19
N ASP A 24 -5.74 10.06 -4.38
CA ASP A 24 -6.36 10.62 -5.59
C ASP A 24 -7.53 9.75 -6.09
N GLY A 25 -7.56 8.49 -5.67
CA GLY A 25 -8.62 7.52 -5.95
C GLY A 25 -9.57 7.31 -4.76
N PRO A 26 -10.29 6.17 -4.71
CA PRO A 26 -11.21 5.89 -3.61
C PRO A 26 -10.46 5.82 -2.27
N HIS A 27 -11.06 6.41 -1.23
CA HIS A 27 -10.59 6.28 0.15
C HIS A 27 -10.99 4.90 0.70
N LEU A 28 -9.98 4.05 0.94
CA LEU A 28 -10.18 2.66 1.37
C LEU A 28 -9.92 2.46 2.86
N ALA A 29 -8.93 3.15 3.39
CA ALA A 29 -8.59 3.11 4.81
C ALA A 29 -7.90 4.41 5.24
N THR A 30 -7.82 4.63 6.55
CA THR A 30 -7.02 5.72 7.13
C THR A 30 -5.92 5.13 8.01
N ALA A 31 -4.71 5.67 7.88
CA ALA A 31 -3.56 5.39 8.71
C ALA A 31 -3.21 6.61 9.58
N LEU A 32 -2.88 6.37 10.84
CA LEU A 32 -2.20 7.35 11.69
C LEU A 32 -0.72 7.01 11.72
N PHE A 33 0.13 7.94 11.30
CA PHE A 33 1.57 7.75 11.23
C PHE A 33 2.30 8.64 12.24
N ALA A 34 2.72 8.03 13.35
CA ALA A 34 3.64 8.61 14.33
C ALA A 34 5.09 8.52 13.83
N HIS A 35 5.67 9.64 13.41
CA HIS A 35 7.08 9.68 13.04
C HIS A 35 7.98 9.75 14.30
N CYS A 36 9.30 9.72 14.08
CA CYS A 36 10.28 9.88 15.15
C CYS A 36 10.05 11.19 15.95
N PHE A 37 10.08 11.09 17.28
CA PHE A 37 9.83 12.16 18.26
C PHE A 37 10.76 13.37 18.19
N THR A 38 11.82 13.28 17.40
CA THR A 38 12.86 14.31 17.30
C THR A 38 12.98 14.83 15.87
N CYS A 39 12.03 14.44 15.02
CA CYS A 39 12.00 14.82 13.64
C CYS A 39 10.69 15.54 13.34
N SER A 40 10.65 16.34 12.27
CA SER A 40 9.39 16.93 11.85
C SER A 40 8.55 15.92 11.10
N LYS A 41 7.24 16.18 10.95
CA LYS A 41 6.35 15.42 10.07
C LYS A 41 6.86 15.31 8.64
N ASP A 42 7.82 16.14 8.23
CA ASP A 42 8.37 16.22 6.89
C ASP A 42 9.67 15.41 6.68
N ILE A 43 9.98 14.42 7.55
CA ILE A 43 11.05 13.44 7.28
C ILE A 43 10.83 12.82 5.89
N PRO A 44 11.87 12.74 5.04
CA PRO A 44 11.75 12.15 3.71
C PRO A 44 11.11 10.76 3.70
N ALA A 45 11.48 9.87 4.62
CA ALA A 45 10.89 8.55 4.79
C ALA A 45 9.38 8.60 5.08
N ALA A 46 8.97 9.33 6.13
CA ALA A 46 7.56 9.44 6.51
C ALA A 46 6.72 10.03 5.37
N LYS A 47 7.24 11.05 4.67
CA LYS A 47 6.59 11.66 3.51
C LYS A 47 6.46 10.68 2.34
N ARG A 48 7.52 9.94 2.00
CA ARG A 48 7.51 8.97 0.89
C ARG A 48 6.58 7.79 1.17
N ILE A 49 6.67 7.20 2.36
CA ILE A 49 5.78 6.12 2.78
C ILE A 49 4.32 6.60 2.75
N SER A 50 4.02 7.78 3.30
CA SER A 50 2.67 8.33 3.31
C SER A 50 2.13 8.59 1.90
N ALA A 51 2.95 9.19 1.03
CA ALA A 51 2.59 9.41 -0.36
C ALA A 51 2.31 8.07 -1.08
N ARG A 52 3.21 7.09 -0.95
CA ARG A 52 3.04 5.79 -1.59
C ARG A 52 1.79 5.04 -1.09
N LEU A 53 1.52 5.06 0.21
CA LEU A 53 0.29 4.50 0.79
C LEU A 53 -0.98 5.23 0.35
N ALA A 54 -0.95 6.56 0.27
CA ALA A 54 -2.05 7.34 -0.30
C ALA A 54 -2.30 6.99 -1.76
N GLY A 55 -1.24 6.68 -2.53
CA GLY A 55 -1.36 6.21 -3.92
C GLY A 55 -2.10 4.88 -4.03
N MET A 56 -2.06 4.07 -2.98
CA MET A 56 -2.75 2.79 -2.87
C MET A 56 -4.14 2.87 -2.24
N GLY A 57 -4.66 4.07 -1.95
CA GLY A 57 -6.00 4.28 -1.40
C GLY A 57 -6.06 4.40 0.13
N ILE A 58 -4.91 4.43 0.82
CA ILE A 58 -4.85 4.58 2.28
C ILE A 58 -4.52 6.03 2.61
N ALA A 59 -5.48 6.81 3.13
CA ALA A 59 -5.23 8.16 3.60
C ALA A 59 -4.29 8.13 4.81
N VAL A 60 -3.28 8.99 4.88
CA VAL A 60 -2.29 8.94 5.98
C VAL A 60 -2.23 10.28 6.69
N LEU A 61 -2.51 10.29 8.00
CA LEU A 61 -2.32 11.44 8.86
C LEU A 61 -0.93 11.40 9.49
N ARG A 62 -0.16 12.46 9.28
CA ARG A 62 1.08 12.77 10.02
C ARG A 62 0.89 14.06 10.79
N PHE A 63 1.41 14.16 12.00
CA PHE A 63 1.35 15.41 12.78
C PHE A 63 2.63 15.63 13.55
N ASP A 64 2.97 16.90 13.76
CA ASP A 64 4.06 17.27 14.64
C ASP A 64 3.57 17.15 16.10
N PHE A 65 4.29 16.43 16.97
CA PHE A 65 3.96 16.37 18.41
C PHE A 65 4.07 17.74 19.07
N THR A 66 3.51 17.87 20.27
CA THR A 66 3.59 19.10 21.07
C THR A 66 5.04 19.59 21.17
N GLY A 67 5.29 20.88 20.87
CA GLY A 67 6.62 21.48 20.91
C GLY A 67 7.57 21.11 19.76
N LEU A 68 7.10 20.39 18.74
CA LEU A 68 7.87 20.08 17.54
C LEU A 68 7.32 20.81 16.31
N GLY A 69 8.21 21.15 15.38
CA GLY A 69 7.84 21.62 14.04
C GLY A 69 6.97 22.87 14.07
N HIS A 70 5.71 22.74 13.64
CA HIS A 70 4.74 23.84 13.63
C HIS A 70 3.67 23.73 14.73
N SER A 71 3.78 22.74 15.60
CA SER A 71 2.86 22.57 16.73
C SER A 71 3.20 23.54 17.87
N GLY A 72 2.17 24.01 18.55
CA GLY A 72 2.32 24.88 19.72
C GLY A 72 2.95 24.16 20.93
N GLY A 73 3.34 24.94 21.93
CA GLY A 73 3.97 24.47 23.17
C GLY A 73 5.50 24.38 23.12
N GLU A 74 6.09 23.99 24.25
CA GLU A 74 7.53 23.75 24.36
C GLU A 74 7.80 22.27 24.62
N PHE A 75 8.68 21.65 23.80
CA PHE A 75 9.01 20.23 23.91
C PHE A 75 9.60 19.86 25.27
N GLU A 76 10.27 20.81 25.92
CA GLU A 76 10.82 20.68 27.27
C GLU A 76 9.79 20.28 28.33
N ASN A 77 8.52 20.65 28.12
CA ASN A 77 7.42 20.36 29.04
C ASN A 77 6.63 19.09 28.68
N THR A 78 7.08 18.36 27.65
CA THR A 78 6.42 17.13 27.19
C THR A 78 7.04 15.89 27.81
N THR A 79 6.26 14.82 27.86
CA THR A 79 6.66 13.48 28.33
C THR A 79 6.30 12.45 27.27
N PHE A 80 6.80 11.22 27.39
CA PHE A 80 6.41 10.15 26.48
C PHE A 80 4.93 9.78 26.63
N THR A 81 4.41 9.82 27.85
CA THR A 81 3.00 9.62 28.14
C THR A 81 2.12 10.70 27.52
N SER A 82 2.48 11.98 27.63
CA SER A 82 1.70 13.06 27.01
C SER A 82 1.69 12.99 25.48
N ASN A 83 2.79 12.52 24.91
CA ASN A 83 2.90 12.26 23.48
C ASN A 83 2.02 11.08 23.00
N VAL A 84 1.85 10.06 23.83
CA VAL A 84 0.89 8.97 23.59
C VAL A 84 -0.54 9.51 23.64
N GLU A 85 -0.84 10.45 24.53
CA GLU A 85 -2.13 11.14 24.57
C GLU A 85 -2.40 11.95 23.30
N ASP A 86 -1.40 12.67 22.77
CA ASP A 86 -1.51 13.39 21.49
C ASP A 86 -1.87 12.44 20.33
N LEU A 87 -1.33 11.22 20.31
CA LEU A 87 -1.68 10.19 19.32
C LEU A 87 -3.13 9.74 19.43
N VAL A 88 -3.62 9.55 20.66
CA VAL A 88 -5.01 9.16 20.91
C VAL A 88 -5.96 10.30 20.50
N LEU A 89 -5.59 11.55 20.77
CA LEU A 89 -6.35 12.73 20.34
C LEU A 89 -6.36 12.89 18.82
N ALA A 90 -5.24 12.64 18.14
CA ALA A 90 -5.17 12.63 16.67
C ALA A 90 -6.11 11.56 16.08
N ALA A 91 -6.10 10.35 16.67
CA ALA A 91 -6.98 9.27 16.25
C ALA A 91 -8.46 9.60 16.48
N LYS A 92 -8.78 10.26 17.60
CA LYS A 92 -10.14 10.72 17.91
C LYS A 92 -10.60 11.79 16.92
N HIS A 93 -9.75 12.78 16.62
CA HIS A 93 -10.06 13.83 15.64
C HIS A 93 -10.39 13.23 14.25
N LEU A 94 -9.62 12.24 13.81
CA LEU A 94 -9.92 11.49 12.58
C LEU A 94 -11.24 10.72 12.67
N ALA A 95 -11.53 10.10 13.82
CA ALA A 95 -12.78 9.38 14.03
C ALA A 95 -14.01 10.30 13.97
N ASP A 96 -13.93 11.48 14.60
CA ASP A 96 -14.98 12.50 14.59
C ASP A 96 -15.24 13.03 13.16
N ALA A 97 -14.20 13.08 12.31
CA ALA A 97 -14.30 13.43 10.89
C ALA A 97 -14.75 12.26 9.98
N GLY A 98 -15.20 11.13 10.55
CA GLY A 98 -15.63 9.94 9.82
C GLY A 98 -14.50 9.15 9.16
N LYS A 99 -13.24 9.42 9.51
CA LYS A 99 -12.03 8.82 8.94
C LYS A 99 -11.20 8.06 9.99
N ALA A 100 -11.87 7.40 10.94
CA ALA A 100 -11.24 6.70 12.05
C ALA A 100 -10.07 5.81 11.58
N PRO A 101 -8.86 5.94 12.18
CA PRO A 101 -7.70 5.22 11.71
C PRO A 101 -7.85 3.73 11.99
N THR A 102 -7.72 2.92 10.94
CA THR A 102 -7.73 1.45 11.04
C THR A 102 -6.33 0.86 10.98
N LEU A 103 -5.35 1.63 10.51
CA LEU A 103 -3.93 1.31 10.47
C LEU A 103 -3.17 2.29 11.36
N LEU A 104 -2.28 1.77 12.21
CA LEU A 104 -1.35 2.60 12.98
C LEU A 104 0.07 2.30 12.50
N ILE A 105 0.85 3.34 12.21
CA ILE A 105 2.23 3.22 11.76
C ILE A 105 3.08 4.06 12.70
N GLY A 106 4.15 3.49 13.24
CA GLY A 106 5.09 4.22 14.08
C GLY A 106 6.53 3.98 13.67
N HIS A 107 7.33 5.04 13.58
CA HIS A 107 8.76 4.96 13.25
C HIS A 107 9.62 5.37 14.45
N SER A 108 10.70 4.61 14.70
CA SER A 108 11.60 4.82 15.84
C SER A 108 10.82 4.89 17.16
N LEU A 109 11.07 5.87 18.03
CA LEU A 109 10.29 6.11 19.25
C LEU A 109 8.78 6.27 18.97
N GLY A 110 8.37 6.75 17.80
CA GLY A 110 6.96 6.79 17.37
C GLY A 110 6.33 5.41 17.28
N GLY A 111 7.12 4.38 16.98
CA GLY A 111 6.73 2.97 17.03
C GLY A 111 6.39 2.51 18.44
N ALA A 112 7.25 2.82 19.42
CA ALA A 112 7.00 2.56 20.83
C ALA A 112 5.71 3.26 21.31
N ALA A 113 5.52 4.53 20.95
CA ALA A 113 4.33 5.28 21.34
C ALA A 113 3.05 4.71 20.70
N ILE A 114 3.09 4.29 19.43
CA ILE A 114 1.96 3.62 18.78
C ILE A 114 1.63 2.27 19.44
N LEU A 115 2.64 1.48 19.83
CA LEU A 115 2.42 0.22 20.55
C LEU A 115 1.67 0.46 21.87
N LYS A 116 2.03 1.51 22.61
CA LYS A 116 1.33 1.92 23.84
C LYS A 116 -0.07 2.51 23.56
N ALA A 117 -0.21 3.32 22.52
CA ALA A 117 -1.47 3.99 22.15
C ALA A 117 -2.52 3.04 21.56
N ALA A 118 -2.09 1.96 20.88
CA ALA A 118 -2.96 1.14 20.05
C ALA A 118 -4.20 0.58 20.76
N ARG A 119 -4.09 0.24 22.05
CA ARG A 119 -5.21 -0.27 22.85
C ARG A 119 -6.25 0.79 23.19
N GLN A 120 -5.84 2.06 23.19
CA GLN A 120 -6.71 3.21 23.43
C GLN A 120 -7.39 3.71 22.16
N ILE A 121 -7.09 3.10 21.00
CA ILE A 121 -7.68 3.43 19.69
C ILE A 121 -8.51 2.23 19.21
N PRO A 122 -9.82 2.15 19.54
CA PRO A 122 -10.64 0.98 19.23
C PRO A 122 -10.77 0.67 17.74
N SER A 123 -10.68 1.70 16.88
CA SER A 123 -10.79 1.56 15.42
C SER A 123 -9.59 0.87 14.78
N ALA A 124 -8.42 0.92 15.41
CA ALA A 124 -7.20 0.31 14.90
C ALA A 124 -7.41 -1.21 14.78
N LYS A 125 -7.05 -1.78 13.63
CA LYS A 125 -7.09 -3.24 13.37
C LYS A 125 -5.68 -3.81 13.17
N ALA A 126 -4.79 -2.99 12.63
CA ALA A 126 -3.42 -3.33 12.29
C ALA A 126 -2.45 -2.26 12.80
N VAL A 127 -1.28 -2.70 13.25
CA VAL A 127 -0.20 -1.88 13.80
C VAL A 127 1.10 -2.23 13.07
N VAL A 128 1.85 -1.22 12.68
CA VAL A 128 3.13 -1.33 12.00
C VAL A 128 4.16 -0.53 12.77
N THR A 129 5.32 -1.15 13.02
CA THR A 129 6.47 -0.46 13.60
C THR A 129 7.65 -0.51 12.64
N ILE A 130 8.35 0.61 12.45
CA ILE A 130 9.53 0.73 11.61
C ILE A 130 10.70 1.17 12.50
N GLY A 131 11.71 0.33 12.69
CA GLY A 131 12.89 0.68 13.48
C GLY A 131 12.58 0.98 14.96
N ALA A 132 11.55 0.36 15.55
CA ALA A 132 11.05 0.73 16.86
C ALA A 132 11.86 0.09 18.01
N PRO A 133 12.14 0.84 19.09
CA PRO A 133 12.74 0.29 20.30
C PRO A 133 11.71 -0.51 21.11
N PHE A 134 12.13 -1.64 21.68
CA PHE A 134 11.31 -2.43 22.62
C PHE A 134 11.31 -1.80 24.01
N ASP A 135 12.46 -1.29 24.43
CA ASP A 135 12.65 -0.55 25.67
C ASP A 135 12.95 0.91 25.32
N PRO A 136 11.96 1.82 25.42
CA PRO A 136 12.18 3.25 25.19
C PRO A 136 13.27 3.83 26.09
N GLY A 137 13.45 3.29 27.31
CA GLY A 137 14.50 3.68 28.24
C GLY A 137 15.90 3.46 27.66
N HIS A 138 16.10 2.42 26.85
CA HIS A 138 17.38 2.16 26.18
C HIS A 138 17.75 3.25 25.16
N VAL A 139 16.77 4.00 24.64
CA VAL A 139 17.04 5.14 23.75
C VAL A 139 17.71 6.29 24.50
N THR A 140 17.61 6.34 25.83
CA THR A 140 18.35 7.31 26.64
C THR A 140 19.87 7.16 26.55
N HIS A 141 20.38 6.00 26.11
CA HIS A 141 21.82 5.84 25.80
C HIS A 141 22.27 6.75 24.64
N ASN A 142 21.40 7.06 23.69
CA ASN A 142 21.69 8.05 22.64
C ASN A 142 21.79 9.48 23.19
N PHE A 143 21.34 9.70 24.43
CA PHE A 143 21.43 10.97 25.15
C PHE A 143 22.50 10.96 26.23
N ALA A 144 23.33 9.90 26.32
CA ALA A 144 24.23 9.66 27.45
C ALA A 144 25.12 10.86 27.79
N ASP A 145 25.58 11.61 26.77
CA ASP A 145 26.42 12.80 26.96
C ASP A 145 25.66 13.98 27.59
N ALA A 146 24.35 14.08 27.35
CA ALA A 146 23.49 15.15 27.87
C ALA A 146 22.78 14.77 29.18
N LEU A 147 22.68 13.48 29.52
CA LEU A 147 22.03 13.00 30.75
C LEU A 147 22.56 13.67 32.05
N PRO A 148 23.88 13.88 32.24
CA PRO A 148 24.40 14.57 33.42
C PRO A 148 23.90 16.02 33.51
N GLU A 149 23.78 16.70 32.37
CA GLU A 149 23.27 18.08 32.32
C GLU A 149 21.77 18.12 32.59
N ILE A 150 20.99 17.25 31.94
CA ILE A 150 19.54 17.12 32.15
C ILE A 150 19.24 16.83 33.63
N THR A 151 20.00 15.94 34.25
CA THR A 151 19.81 15.55 35.66
C THR A 151 20.10 16.73 36.60
N ARG A 152 21.10 17.56 36.29
CA ARG A 152 21.54 18.68 37.13
C ARG A 152 20.71 19.95 36.93
N ARG A 153 20.34 20.27 35.69
CA ARG A 153 19.67 21.53 35.32
C ARG A 153 18.17 21.37 35.06
N GLY A 154 17.67 20.14 34.99
CA GLY A 154 16.29 19.83 34.65
C GLY A 154 16.01 19.82 33.14
N VAL A 155 16.91 20.38 32.32
CA VAL A 155 16.85 20.41 30.86
C VAL A 155 18.27 20.28 30.31
N GLY A 156 18.43 19.65 29.15
CA GLY A 156 19.71 19.58 28.43
C GLY A 156 19.50 19.56 26.92
N GLU A 157 20.53 19.99 26.19
CA GLU A 157 20.52 20.06 24.74
C GLU A 157 21.09 18.77 24.13
N VAL A 158 20.38 18.20 23.17
CA VAL A 158 20.72 16.92 22.53
C VAL A 158 20.67 17.09 21.02
N MET A 159 21.64 16.49 20.33
CA MET A 159 21.70 16.50 18.86
C MET A 159 21.02 15.24 18.31
N LEU A 160 19.87 15.39 17.66
CA LEU A 160 19.09 14.25 17.14
C LEU A 160 18.67 14.50 15.70
N GLY A 161 18.98 13.55 14.81
CA GLY A 161 18.75 13.69 13.37
C GLY A 161 19.43 14.93 12.76
N GLY A 162 20.56 15.36 13.36
CA GLY A 162 21.32 16.55 12.93
C GLY A 162 20.76 17.90 13.40
N ARG A 163 19.82 17.94 14.35
CA ARG A 163 19.28 19.18 14.92
C ARG A 163 19.43 19.24 16.44
N PRO A 164 19.81 20.40 17.01
CA PRO A 164 19.84 20.61 18.45
C PRO A 164 18.41 20.73 19.01
N MET A 165 18.14 20.03 20.11
CA MET A 165 16.85 19.99 20.77
C MET A 165 16.99 20.02 22.29
N ARG A 166 16.13 20.76 22.99
CA ARG A 166 16.12 20.79 24.46
C ARG A 166 15.16 19.73 25.00
N ILE A 167 15.68 18.80 25.80
CA ILE A 167 14.93 17.70 26.41
C ILE A 167 14.84 17.93 27.91
N GLY A 168 13.63 17.84 28.46
CA GLY A 168 13.37 17.95 29.89
C GLY A 168 13.66 16.66 30.65
N LYS A 169 13.99 16.79 31.94
CA LYS A 169 14.22 15.66 32.85
C LYS A 169 12.98 14.76 32.98
N GLY A 170 11.79 15.35 33.00
CA GLY A 170 10.52 14.62 33.06
C GLY A 170 10.33 13.66 31.88
N PHE A 171 10.78 14.04 30.68
CA PHE A 171 10.75 13.15 29.52
C PHE A 171 11.65 11.92 29.72
N VAL A 172 12.88 12.13 30.18
CA VAL A 172 13.85 11.04 30.39
C VAL A 172 13.36 10.06 31.47
N GLU A 173 12.86 10.59 32.59
CA GLU A 173 12.34 9.76 33.69
C GLU A 173 11.09 8.99 33.27
N ASP A 174 10.17 9.63 32.54
CA ASP A 174 8.95 8.99 32.04
C ASP A 174 9.30 7.87 31.03
N VAL A 175 10.11 8.17 30.01
CA VAL A 175 10.59 7.18 29.02
C VAL A 175 11.27 5.98 29.68
N ALA A 176 12.09 6.20 30.70
CA ALA A 176 12.80 5.14 31.41
C ALA A 176 11.88 4.29 32.31
N ALA A 177 10.74 4.84 32.74
CA ALA A 177 9.76 4.13 33.54
C ALA A 177 8.80 3.27 32.68
N GLU A 178 8.74 3.51 31.37
CA GLU A 178 7.83 2.81 30.47
C GLU A 178 8.17 1.35 30.24
N GLN A 179 7.13 0.51 30.25
CA GLN A 179 7.24 -0.94 30.04
C GLN A 179 6.29 -1.36 28.92
N LEU A 180 6.84 -1.59 27.72
CA LEU A 180 6.04 -1.98 26.55
C LEU A 180 5.63 -3.45 26.54
N GLU A 181 6.26 -4.30 27.35
CA GLU A 181 6.02 -5.75 27.35
C GLU A 181 4.53 -6.10 27.52
N GLY A 182 3.89 -5.53 28.55
CA GLY A 182 2.47 -5.75 28.84
C GLY A 182 1.55 -5.22 27.74
N GLU A 183 1.90 -4.09 27.12
CA GLU A 183 1.13 -3.48 26.04
C GLU A 183 1.21 -4.31 24.75
N ILE A 184 2.40 -4.82 24.43
CA ILE A 184 2.63 -5.68 23.26
C ILE A 184 1.91 -7.03 23.44
N ALA A 185 2.02 -7.65 24.61
CA ALA A 185 1.33 -8.91 24.90
C ALA A 185 -0.21 -8.77 24.91
N GLY A 186 -0.69 -7.59 25.28
CA GLY A 186 -2.10 -7.20 25.34
C GLY A 186 -2.66 -6.57 24.06
N LEU A 187 -1.86 -6.42 23.00
CA LEU A 187 -2.18 -5.60 21.83
C LEU A 187 -3.50 -5.99 21.16
N LYS A 188 -3.76 -7.29 20.98
CA LYS A 188 -4.97 -7.84 20.32
C LYS A 188 -5.26 -7.20 18.95
N ARG A 189 -4.22 -6.81 18.21
CA ARG A 189 -4.26 -6.29 16.83
C ARG A 189 -3.22 -7.02 15.99
N ALA A 190 -3.38 -7.00 14.67
CA ALA A 190 -2.34 -7.52 13.79
C ALA A 190 -1.09 -6.64 13.89
N LEU A 191 0.09 -7.25 14.04
CA LEU A 191 1.36 -6.53 14.17
C LEU A 191 2.31 -6.86 13.01
N LEU A 192 2.86 -5.84 12.37
CA LEU A 192 3.98 -5.95 11.43
C LEU A 192 5.17 -5.17 11.98
N VAL A 193 6.29 -5.87 12.16
CA VAL A 193 7.56 -5.28 12.59
C VAL A 193 8.49 -5.19 11.38
N LEU A 194 8.87 -3.97 11.01
CA LEU A 194 9.83 -3.65 9.97
C LEU A 194 11.12 -3.14 10.62
N HIS A 195 12.26 -3.76 10.34
CA HIS A 195 13.52 -3.33 10.94
C HIS A 195 14.71 -3.64 10.04
N ALA A 196 15.70 -2.75 10.01
CA ALA A 196 16.94 -2.99 9.28
C ALA A 196 17.94 -3.78 10.15
N PRO A 197 18.54 -4.88 9.66
CA PRO A 197 19.58 -5.61 10.38
C PRO A 197 20.83 -4.79 10.72
N LYS A 198 21.13 -3.74 9.94
CA LYS A 198 22.29 -2.85 10.11
C LYS A 198 21.92 -1.51 10.76
N ASP A 199 20.79 -1.44 11.45
CA ASP A 199 20.38 -0.25 12.17
C ASP A 199 21.35 0.04 13.34
N GLU A 200 22.15 1.09 13.20
CA GLU A 200 23.14 1.52 14.20
C GLU A 200 22.52 2.32 15.35
N THR A 201 21.27 2.77 15.23
CA THR A 201 20.60 3.61 16.25
C THR A 201 19.71 2.78 17.16
N VAL A 202 18.95 1.85 16.59
CA VAL A 202 18.11 0.90 17.33
C VAL A 202 18.40 -0.48 16.79
N GLY A 203 19.19 -1.27 17.52
CA GLY A 203 19.57 -2.62 17.09
C GLY A 203 18.36 -3.53 16.83
N ILE A 204 18.52 -4.48 15.90
CA ILE A 204 17.48 -5.43 15.45
C ILE A 204 16.97 -6.35 16.56
N GLU A 205 17.71 -6.45 17.66
CA GLU A 205 17.31 -7.14 18.88
C GLU A 205 16.00 -6.58 19.42
N ASN A 206 15.75 -5.27 19.27
CA ASN A 206 14.49 -4.63 19.65
C ASN A 206 13.30 -5.18 18.87
N ALA A 207 13.43 -5.29 17.54
CA ALA A 207 12.41 -5.91 16.71
C ALA A 207 12.16 -7.37 17.10
N THR A 208 13.23 -8.10 17.45
CA THR A 208 13.13 -9.48 17.94
C THR A 208 12.33 -9.53 19.24
N GLN A 209 12.61 -8.65 20.20
CA GLN A 209 11.88 -8.58 21.47
C GLN A 209 10.41 -8.21 21.26
N ILE A 210 10.10 -7.20 20.43
CA ILE A 210 8.73 -6.83 20.08
C ILE A 210 8.00 -8.04 19.48
N PHE A 211 8.63 -8.73 18.53
CA PHE A 211 8.04 -9.88 17.86
C PHE A 211 7.81 -11.05 18.81
N LEU A 212 8.74 -11.35 19.72
CA LEU A 212 8.59 -12.47 20.66
C LEU A 212 7.47 -12.24 21.67
N HIS A 213 7.34 -11.02 22.21
CA HIS A 213 6.31 -10.68 23.20
C HIS A 213 4.92 -10.48 22.59
N ALA A 214 4.83 -10.17 21.29
CA ALA A 214 3.55 -10.05 20.60
C ALA A 214 2.84 -11.41 20.45
N LYS A 215 1.51 -11.41 20.44
CA LYS A 215 0.70 -12.60 20.08
C LYS A 215 0.32 -12.56 18.60
N HIS A 216 -0.04 -13.71 18.03
CA HIS A 216 -0.52 -13.76 16.65
C HIS A 216 -1.86 -13.01 16.49
N PRO A 217 -2.12 -12.40 15.32
CA PRO A 217 -1.26 -12.40 14.12
C PRO A 217 -0.12 -11.37 14.18
N LYS A 218 1.11 -11.84 13.98
CA LYS A 218 2.34 -11.05 13.98
C LYS A 218 3.23 -11.41 12.79
N SER A 219 3.95 -10.45 12.25
CA SER A 219 4.85 -10.60 11.10
C SER A 219 6.12 -9.76 11.31
N PHE A 220 7.24 -10.23 10.80
CA PHE A 220 8.52 -9.52 10.80
C PHE A 220 9.07 -9.48 9.38
N VAL A 221 9.53 -8.31 8.94
CA VAL A 221 10.13 -8.10 7.63
C VAL A 221 11.40 -7.25 7.80
N THR A 222 12.49 -7.69 7.20
CA THR A 222 13.77 -6.96 7.24
C THR A 222 13.81 -5.88 6.16
N LEU A 223 14.34 -4.71 6.48
CA LEU A 223 14.61 -3.63 5.51
C LEU A 223 16.02 -3.70 4.89
N CYS A 224 16.66 -4.88 4.94
CA CYS A 224 17.97 -5.15 4.34
C CYS A 224 19.06 -4.12 4.69
N ASP A 225 19.44 -3.27 3.74
CA ASP A 225 20.53 -2.28 3.87
C ASP A 225 20.03 -0.86 4.23
N ALA A 226 18.74 -0.71 4.56
CA ALA A 226 18.19 0.58 4.99
C ALA A 226 18.89 1.08 6.26
N ASP A 227 19.09 2.40 6.35
CA ASP A 227 19.49 3.06 7.59
C ASP A 227 18.28 3.25 8.53
N HIS A 228 18.55 3.66 9.78
CA HIS A 228 17.50 3.85 10.80
C HIS A 228 16.37 4.77 10.33
N LEU A 229 16.73 5.83 9.58
CA LEU A 229 15.80 6.85 9.11
C LEU A 229 15.14 6.52 7.77
N VAL A 230 15.46 5.37 7.15
CA VAL A 230 14.96 4.92 5.85
C VAL A 230 15.12 6.03 4.79
N THR A 231 16.33 6.62 4.72
CA THR A 231 16.61 7.83 3.93
C THR A 231 16.51 7.59 2.42
N ARG A 232 16.89 6.38 2.00
CA ARG A 232 16.86 5.93 0.59
C ARG A 232 15.42 5.80 0.09
N PRO A 233 15.06 6.39 -1.07
CA PRO A 233 13.72 6.30 -1.63
C PRO A 233 13.23 4.87 -1.83
N GLU A 234 14.08 3.98 -2.33
CA GLU A 234 13.75 2.58 -2.65
C GLU A 234 13.31 1.78 -1.42
N ASP A 235 13.94 2.00 -0.26
CA ASP A 235 13.58 1.32 0.99
C ASP A 235 12.25 1.84 1.54
N ALA A 236 11.99 3.14 1.39
CA ALA A 236 10.74 3.76 1.81
C ALA A 236 9.56 3.28 0.95
N GLU A 237 9.76 3.15 -0.36
CA GLU A 237 8.76 2.57 -1.28
C GLU A 237 8.53 1.09 -0.99
N TYR A 238 9.60 0.31 -0.82
CA TYR A 238 9.50 -1.09 -0.41
C TYR A 238 8.72 -1.26 0.89
N ALA A 239 9.04 -0.47 1.93
CA ALA A 239 8.32 -0.49 3.20
C ALA A 239 6.82 -0.20 3.00
N ALA A 240 6.47 0.80 2.19
CA ALA A 240 5.08 1.14 1.91
C ALA A 240 4.33 0.03 1.16
N ASP A 241 4.97 -0.60 0.17
CA ASP A 241 4.38 -1.70 -0.60
C ASP A 241 4.14 -2.93 0.28
N VAL A 242 5.12 -3.29 1.13
CA VAL A 242 4.97 -4.37 2.12
C VAL A 242 3.84 -4.06 3.10
N ILE A 243 3.77 -2.83 3.63
CA ILE A 243 2.73 -2.40 4.56
C ILE A 243 1.35 -2.54 3.92
N SER A 244 1.17 -2.01 2.71
CA SER A 244 -0.12 -2.05 2.01
C SER A 244 -0.55 -3.48 1.71
N ALA A 245 0.35 -4.28 1.13
CA ALA A 245 0.09 -5.68 0.80
C ALA A 245 -0.27 -6.50 2.05
N TRP A 246 0.50 -6.35 3.13
CA TRP A 246 0.23 -7.04 4.40
C TRP A 246 -1.08 -6.56 5.05
N ALA A 247 -1.34 -5.26 5.07
CA ALA A 247 -2.52 -4.67 5.68
C ALA A 247 -3.82 -5.08 4.97
N SER A 248 -3.75 -5.39 3.66
CA SER A 248 -4.91 -5.87 2.88
C SER A 248 -5.57 -7.14 3.42
N LYS A 249 -4.85 -7.93 4.24
CA LYS A 249 -5.39 -9.12 4.92
C LYS A 249 -6.30 -8.76 6.10
N TYR A 250 -6.11 -7.59 6.70
CA TYR A 250 -6.79 -7.16 7.93
C TYR A 250 -7.74 -5.96 7.70
N LEU A 251 -7.52 -5.22 6.63
CA LEU A 251 -8.29 -4.04 6.23
C LEU A 251 -9.06 -4.33 4.94
N ASP A 252 -10.25 -3.77 4.80
CA ASP A 252 -11.01 -3.88 3.55
C ASP A 252 -10.49 -2.87 2.53
N LEU A 253 -9.37 -3.21 1.89
CA LEU A 253 -8.75 -2.38 0.85
C LEU A 253 -9.32 -2.70 -0.54
N ARG A 254 -10.53 -3.26 -0.64
CA ARG A 254 -11.17 -3.51 -1.94
C ARG A 254 -11.71 -2.20 -2.47
N GLN A 255 -11.37 -1.89 -3.73
CA GLN A 255 -11.96 -0.71 -4.37
C GLN A 255 -13.41 -1.02 -4.69
N PRO A 256 -14.33 -0.05 -4.54
CA PRO A 256 -15.70 -0.23 -4.98
C PRO A 256 -15.70 -0.56 -6.47
N ALA A 257 -16.54 -1.52 -6.88
CA ALA A 257 -16.72 -1.82 -8.29
C ALA A 257 -17.13 -0.54 -9.04
N PRO A 258 -16.60 -0.30 -10.25
CA PRO A 258 -17.08 0.80 -11.08
C PRO A 258 -18.60 0.70 -11.23
N PRO A 259 -19.34 1.82 -11.15
CA PRO A 259 -20.78 1.78 -11.37
C PRO A 259 -21.08 1.25 -12.77
N ILE A 260 -22.20 0.53 -12.92
CA ILE A 260 -22.63 -0.03 -14.20
C ILE A 260 -22.75 1.10 -15.22
N GLY A 261 -22.03 0.98 -16.35
CA GLY A 261 -22.01 1.99 -17.41
C GLY A 261 -20.95 3.08 -17.27
N ALA A 262 -20.09 3.02 -16.23
CA ALA A 262 -18.87 3.82 -16.23
C ALA A 262 -18.00 3.45 -17.44
N PRO A 263 -17.35 4.42 -18.12
CA PRO A 263 -16.37 4.10 -19.14
C PRO A 263 -15.28 3.20 -18.55
N GLU A 264 -14.72 2.29 -19.35
CA GLU A 264 -13.75 1.26 -18.91
C GLU A 264 -12.42 1.82 -18.34
N GLY A 265 -12.31 3.14 -18.20
CA GLY A 265 -11.12 3.85 -17.75
C GLY A 265 -10.11 4.05 -18.88
N VAL A 266 -8.94 4.56 -18.52
CA VAL A 266 -7.80 4.67 -19.43
C VAL A 266 -6.83 3.53 -19.13
N VAL A 267 -6.54 2.72 -20.13
CA VAL A 267 -5.39 1.79 -20.08
C VAL A 267 -4.16 2.56 -20.52
N ARG A 268 -3.16 2.68 -19.65
CA ARG A 268 -1.89 3.31 -19.96
C ARG A 268 -0.86 2.24 -20.27
N VAL A 269 -0.26 2.34 -21.46
CA VAL A 269 0.91 1.56 -21.85
C VAL A 269 2.12 2.48 -21.86
N SER A 270 3.23 2.04 -21.29
CA SER A 270 4.48 2.79 -21.26
C SER A 270 5.65 1.84 -21.52
N GLU A 271 6.66 2.33 -22.24
CA GLU A 271 7.88 1.57 -22.48
C GLU A 271 8.58 1.30 -21.14
N ALA A 272 8.94 0.04 -20.90
CA ALA A 272 9.64 -0.39 -19.68
C ALA A 272 11.10 -0.80 -19.96
N ASP A 273 11.43 -1.16 -21.19
CA ASP A 273 12.78 -1.46 -21.64
C ASP A 273 13.03 -0.87 -23.03
N PRO A 274 13.83 0.21 -23.14
CA PRO A 274 14.12 0.87 -24.42
C PRO A 274 15.04 0.05 -25.33
N ASP A 275 15.77 -0.93 -24.80
CA ASP A 275 16.65 -1.81 -25.57
C ASP A 275 15.92 -3.09 -26.05
N GLY A 276 14.64 -3.25 -25.70
CA GLY A 276 13.77 -4.35 -26.09
C GLY A 276 12.35 -3.88 -26.44
N TYR A 277 11.36 -4.76 -26.30
CA TYR A 277 9.95 -4.44 -26.55
C TYR A 277 9.06 -4.55 -25.31
N LEU A 278 9.65 -4.62 -24.11
CA LEU A 278 8.90 -4.75 -22.88
C LEU A 278 8.09 -3.47 -22.62
N GLN A 279 6.78 -3.65 -22.49
CA GLN A 279 5.83 -2.60 -22.15
C GLN A 279 5.17 -2.88 -20.79
N ASP A 280 5.05 -1.83 -20.00
CA ASP A 280 4.27 -1.79 -18.77
C ASP A 280 2.84 -1.34 -19.10
N VAL A 281 1.84 -2.20 -18.82
CA VAL A 281 0.42 -1.96 -19.06
C VAL A 281 -0.32 -1.83 -17.73
N ASN A 282 -0.84 -0.64 -17.46
CA ASN A 282 -1.62 -0.32 -16.27
C ASN A 282 -3.07 0.04 -16.63
N ALA A 283 -4.02 -0.67 -16.02
CA ALA A 283 -5.44 -0.37 -16.07
C ALA A 283 -5.95 0.00 -14.66
N GLY A 284 -5.87 1.29 -14.35
CA GLY A 284 -6.12 1.78 -12.99
C GLY A 284 -5.06 1.32 -11.98
N PRO A 285 -5.33 1.45 -10.66
CA PRO A 285 -4.31 1.27 -9.63
C PRO A 285 -4.02 -0.19 -9.24
N LYS A 286 -4.70 -1.17 -9.82
CA LYS A 286 -4.63 -2.59 -9.37
C LYS A 286 -4.42 -3.61 -10.48
N HIS A 287 -4.64 -3.24 -11.73
CA HIS A 287 -4.47 -4.16 -12.84
C HIS A 287 -3.23 -3.75 -13.61
N HIS A 288 -2.18 -4.54 -13.41
CA HIS A 288 -0.89 -4.34 -14.02
C HIS A 288 -0.48 -5.65 -14.69
N ILE A 289 -0.08 -5.57 -15.95
CA ILE A 289 0.45 -6.70 -16.72
C ILE A 289 1.60 -6.20 -17.60
N TYR A 290 2.48 -7.12 -18.01
CA TYR A 290 3.49 -6.83 -19.02
C TYR A 290 3.00 -7.28 -20.40
N ALA A 291 3.26 -6.44 -21.41
CA ALA A 291 3.26 -6.87 -22.80
C ALA A 291 4.70 -6.93 -23.30
N ASP A 292 5.05 -7.96 -24.07
CA ASP A 292 6.41 -8.14 -24.57
C ASP A 292 6.40 -9.04 -25.80
N GLU A 293 7.51 -9.09 -26.52
CA GLU A 293 7.73 -10.03 -27.62
C GLU A 293 8.69 -11.16 -27.19
N PRO A 294 8.65 -12.33 -27.87
CA PRO A 294 9.66 -13.36 -27.67
C PRO A 294 11.07 -12.87 -28.02
N LEU A 295 12.08 -13.52 -27.44
CA LEU A 295 13.50 -13.25 -27.73
C LEU A 295 13.81 -13.30 -29.24
N ALA A 296 13.16 -14.21 -29.97
CA ALA A 296 13.35 -14.37 -31.41
C ALA A 296 12.93 -13.14 -32.24
N TYR A 297 12.08 -12.28 -31.68
CA TYR A 297 11.59 -11.05 -32.29
C TYR A 297 12.17 -9.80 -31.61
N GLY A 298 13.20 -9.95 -30.75
CA GLY A 298 13.89 -8.83 -30.09
C GLY A 298 13.25 -8.36 -28.78
N GLY A 299 12.25 -9.06 -28.25
CA GLY A 299 11.69 -8.78 -26.93
C GLY A 299 12.42 -9.53 -25.81
N THR A 300 11.92 -9.42 -24.58
CA THR A 300 12.53 -10.08 -23.40
C THR A 300 11.75 -11.31 -22.91
N ASN A 301 10.64 -11.65 -23.57
CA ASN A 301 9.73 -12.74 -23.22
C ASN A 301 9.21 -12.70 -21.76
N LYS A 302 9.06 -11.50 -21.17
CA LYS A 302 8.55 -11.30 -19.80
C LYS A 302 7.04 -11.06 -19.73
N GLY A 303 6.39 -10.81 -20.87
CA GLY A 303 4.97 -10.50 -20.99
C GLY A 303 4.30 -11.27 -22.14
N MET A 304 2.98 -11.17 -22.24
CA MET A 304 2.25 -11.69 -23.40
C MET A 304 2.49 -10.79 -24.62
N THR A 305 2.48 -11.37 -25.82
CA THR A 305 2.50 -10.56 -27.04
C THR A 305 1.22 -9.73 -27.16
N PRO A 306 1.23 -8.61 -27.91
CA PRO A 306 0.02 -7.82 -28.16
C PRO A 306 -1.13 -8.66 -28.74
N TYR A 307 -0.84 -9.57 -29.67
CA TYR A 307 -1.84 -10.53 -30.18
C TYR A 307 -2.26 -11.55 -29.13
N GLY A 308 -1.36 -11.96 -28.24
CA GLY A 308 -1.69 -12.76 -27.06
C GLY A 308 -2.69 -12.05 -26.14
N LEU A 309 -2.55 -10.75 -25.93
CA LEU A 309 -3.50 -9.94 -25.15
C LEU A 309 -4.86 -9.83 -25.84
N LEU A 310 -4.90 -9.66 -27.16
CA LEU A 310 -6.14 -9.71 -27.95
C LEU A 310 -6.83 -11.08 -27.85
N ALA A 311 -6.07 -12.16 -28.00
CA ALA A 311 -6.55 -13.54 -27.86
C ALA A 311 -7.11 -13.80 -26.45
N ALA A 312 -6.42 -13.31 -25.41
CA ALA A 312 -6.89 -13.39 -24.03
C ALA A 312 -8.21 -12.64 -23.82
N GLY A 313 -8.34 -11.42 -24.37
CA GLY A 313 -9.57 -10.65 -24.34
C GLY A 313 -10.75 -11.39 -25.00
N LEU A 314 -10.52 -11.97 -26.18
CA LEU A 314 -11.52 -12.77 -26.90
C LEU A 314 -11.93 -14.02 -26.11
N GLY A 315 -10.97 -14.78 -25.58
CA GLY A 315 -11.22 -15.98 -24.79
C GLY A 315 -11.98 -15.67 -23.50
N ALA A 316 -11.56 -14.64 -22.77
CA ALA A 316 -12.21 -14.19 -21.53
C ALA A 316 -13.67 -13.75 -21.77
N CYS A 317 -13.89 -12.88 -22.77
CA CYS A 317 -15.23 -12.38 -23.11
C CYS A 317 -16.17 -13.53 -23.53
N THR A 318 -15.64 -14.49 -24.29
CA THR A 318 -16.37 -15.69 -24.71
C THR A 318 -16.78 -16.53 -23.50
N SER A 319 -15.83 -16.87 -22.62
CA SER A 319 -16.07 -17.68 -21.43
C SER A 319 -17.11 -17.04 -20.49
N MET A 320 -16.99 -15.72 -20.26
CA MET A 320 -17.94 -14.95 -19.45
C MET A 320 -19.36 -14.99 -20.05
N THR A 321 -19.48 -14.84 -21.37
CA THR A 321 -20.78 -14.82 -22.08
C THR A 321 -21.48 -16.17 -22.00
N ILE A 322 -20.75 -17.27 -22.23
CA ILE A 322 -21.25 -18.64 -22.09
C ILE A 322 -21.72 -18.87 -20.64
N ARG A 323 -20.89 -18.52 -19.65
CA ARG A 323 -21.21 -18.68 -18.23
C ARG A 323 -22.44 -17.88 -17.82
N MET A 324 -22.55 -16.63 -18.26
CA MET A 324 -23.69 -15.76 -17.99
C MET A 324 -24.99 -16.38 -18.54
N TYR A 325 -24.96 -16.89 -19.77
CA TYR A 325 -26.13 -17.52 -20.39
C TYR A 325 -26.55 -18.81 -19.67
N ALA A 326 -25.59 -19.69 -19.36
CA ALA A 326 -25.85 -20.92 -18.62
C ALA A 326 -26.50 -20.62 -17.25
N ARG A 327 -25.99 -19.61 -16.51
CA ARG A 327 -26.60 -19.16 -15.24
C ARG A 327 -28.03 -18.67 -15.42
N ARG A 328 -28.29 -17.85 -16.44
CA ARG A 328 -29.64 -17.32 -16.73
C ARG A 328 -30.63 -18.44 -17.05
N LYS A 329 -30.19 -19.49 -17.75
CA LYS A 329 -30.99 -20.67 -18.09
C LYS A 329 -31.01 -21.74 -17.00
N LYS A 330 -30.23 -21.55 -15.92
CA LYS A 330 -30.03 -22.51 -14.82
C LYS A 330 -29.50 -23.87 -15.30
N TRP A 331 -28.64 -23.87 -16.32
CA TRP A 331 -28.02 -25.09 -16.85
C TRP A 331 -26.81 -25.53 -16.01
N PRO A 332 -26.60 -26.84 -15.78
CA PRO A 332 -25.57 -27.39 -14.90
C PRO A 332 -24.18 -27.42 -15.55
N LEU A 333 -23.72 -26.27 -16.04
CA LEU A 333 -22.37 -26.07 -16.55
C LEU A 333 -21.39 -26.02 -15.37
N ALA A 334 -20.47 -26.98 -15.26
CA ALA A 334 -19.45 -27.01 -14.21
C ALA A 334 -18.30 -26.06 -14.54
N SER A 335 -17.67 -26.18 -15.71
CA SER A 335 -16.55 -25.34 -16.15
C SER A 335 -16.59 -25.03 -17.65
N VAL A 336 -15.97 -23.91 -18.01
CA VAL A 336 -15.71 -23.46 -19.38
C VAL A 336 -14.23 -23.16 -19.49
N HIS A 337 -13.61 -23.69 -20.54
CA HIS A 337 -12.27 -23.33 -20.97
C HIS A 337 -12.32 -22.93 -22.45
N VAL A 338 -11.53 -21.93 -22.82
CA VAL A 338 -11.49 -21.39 -24.18
C VAL A 338 -10.04 -21.18 -24.55
N ASP A 339 -9.58 -21.95 -25.53
CA ASP A 339 -8.27 -21.78 -26.14
C ASP A 339 -8.41 -20.89 -27.37
N VAL A 340 -7.52 -19.90 -27.49
CA VAL A 340 -7.50 -18.98 -28.62
C VAL A 340 -6.09 -18.93 -29.17
N THR A 341 -5.95 -19.24 -30.46
CA THR A 341 -4.70 -19.10 -31.20
C THR A 341 -4.87 -18.05 -32.29
N HIS A 342 -3.82 -17.28 -32.55
CA HIS A 342 -3.78 -16.32 -33.65
C HIS A 342 -2.78 -16.81 -34.70
N ASN A 343 -3.25 -16.92 -35.94
CA ASN A 343 -2.46 -17.28 -37.10
C ASN A 343 -2.48 -16.11 -38.08
N ALA A 344 -1.32 -15.51 -38.34
CA ALA A 344 -1.17 -14.56 -39.44
C ALA A 344 -0.98 -15.35 -40.75
N MET A 345 -2.04 -15.56 -41.52
CA MET A 345 -1.93 -16.22 -42.82
C MET A 345 -1.33 -15.26 -43.87
N HIS A 346 -0.32 -15.72 -44.60
CA HIS A 346 0.27 -14.97 -45.70
C HIS A 346 -0.68 -14.94 -46.91
N ALA A 347 -0.90 -13.76 -47.48
CA ALA A 347 -1.80 -13.49 -48.61
C ALA A 347 -1.47 -14.26 -49.92
N GLN A 348 -0.45 -15.11 -49.95
CA GLN A 348 -0.17 -15.98 -51.09
C GLN A 348 -1.02 -17.26 -51.08
N ASP A 349 -1.51 -17.70 -49.91
CA ASP A 349 -2.32 -18.93 -49.80
C ASP A 349 -3.83 -18.67 -49.90
N ALA A 350 -4.26 -17.42 -49.69
CA ALA A 350 -5.63 -16.96 -49.90
C ALA A 350 -5.62 -16.02 -51.11
N GLY A 351 -6.18 -16.45 -52.25
CA GLY A 351 -6.18 -15.73 -53.53
C GLY A 351 -6.96 -14.41 -53.57
N GLY A 352 -6.72 -13.51 -52.62
CA GLY A 352 -7.33 -12.18 -52.51
C GLY A 352 -6.39 -11.17 -51.82
N PRO A 353 -6.65 -9.86 -51.98
CA PRO A 353 -5.78 -8.82 -51.43
C PRO A 353 -6.13 -8.55 -49.97
N SER A 354 -5.58 -9.32 -49.03
CA SER A 354 -5.28 -8.92 -47.64
C SER A 354 -4.66 -10.09 -46.87
N LYS A 355 -3.78 -9.78 -45.90
CA LYS A 355 -3.42 -10.74 -44.84
C LYS A 355 -4.71 -10.98 -44.04
N ILE A 356 -5.16 -12.23 -43.96
CA ILE A 356 -6.28 -12.59 -43.10
C ILE A 356 -5.68 -12.92 -41.74
N ASP A 357 -5.88 -12.03 -40.77
CA ASP A 357 -5.61 -12.31 -39.36
C ASP A 357 -6.70 -13.26 -38.86
N GLU A 358 -6.36 -14.53 -38.65
CA GLU A 358 -7.29 -15.56 -38.23
C GLU A 358 -7.10 -15.87 -36.74
N PHE A 359 -8.17 -15.77 -35.96
CA PHE A 359 -8.22 -16.28 -34.59
C PHE A 359 -9.00 -17.59 -34.57
N HIS A 360 -8.32 -18.69 -34.24
CA HIS A 360 -8.97 -19.98 -34.02
C HIS A 360 -9.31 -20.12 -32.54
N ARG A 361 -10.56 -20.51 -32.25
CA ARG A 361 -11.08 -20.61 -30.89
C ARG A 361 -11.66 -22.00 -30.63
N GLU A 362 -11.10 -22.71 -29.66
CA GLU A 362 -11.60 -24.01 -29.20
C GLU A 362 -12.29 -23.85 -27.83
N ILE A 363 -13.49 -24.40 -27.67
CA ILE A 363 -14.31 -24.21 -26.46
C ILE A 363 -14.59 -25.57 -25.84
N HIS A 364 -14.18 -25.73 -24.57
CA HIS A 364 -14.40 -26.93 -23.80
C HIS A 364 -15.46 -26.68 -22.72
N LEU A 365 -16.55 -27.47 -22.77
CA LEU A 365 -17.67 -27.39 -21.84
C LEU A 365 -17.75 -28.66 -20.98
N THR A 366 -17.61 -28.50 -19.67
CA THR A 366 -17.78 -29.59 -18.70
C THR A 366 -19.04 -29.37 -17.87
N GLY A 367 -19.87 -30.40 -17.73
CA GLY A 367 -21.14 -30.36 -16.99
C GLY A 367 -22.15 -31.36 -17.55
N ASP A 368 -23.25 -31.55 -16.81
CA ASP A 368 -24.36 -32.43 -17.17
C ASP A 368 -25.28 -31.75 -18.21
N LEU A 369 -24.70 -31.47 -19.38
CA LEU A 369 -25.34 -30.72 -20.46
C LEU A 369 -25.71 -31.68 -21.59
N ASP A 370 -26.97 -31.60 -22.02
CA ASP A 370 -27.42 -32.29 -23.22
C ASP A 370 -26.84 -31.67 -24.51
N ALA A 371 -27.04 -32.34 -25.64
CA ALA A 371 -26.50 -31.91 -26.93
C ALA A 371 -27.07 -30.55 -27.39
N GLU A 372 -28.35 -30.27 -27.09
CA GLU A 372 -29.00 -29.01 -27.46
C GLU A 372 -28.43 -27.84 -26.66
N GLN A 373 -28.22 -28.04 -25.35
CA GLN A 373 -27.57 -27.08 -24.47
C GLN A 373 -26.14 -26.78 -24.92
N ARG A 374 -25.37 -27.81 -25.29
CA ARG A 374 -24.00 -27.64 -25.80
C ARG A 374 -23.96 -26.85 -27.10
N ALA A 375 -24.81 -27.22 -28.07
CA ALA A 375 -24.92 -26.50 -29.34
C ALA A 375 -25.32 -25.03 -29.10
N ARG A 376 -26.29 -24.80 -28.20
CA ARG A 376 -26.73 -23.45 -27.88
C ARG A 376 -25.65 -22.62 -27.19
N LEU A 377 -24.86 -23.20 -26.30
CA LEU A 377 -23.74 -22.50 -25.66
C LEU A 377 -22.65 -22.13 -26.68
N LEU A 378 -22.41 -22.99 -27.68
CA LEU A 378 -21.50 -22.68 -28.78
C LEU A 378 -22.01 -21.47 -29.60
N GLU A 379 -23.28 -21.44 -29.98
CA GLU A 379 -23.86 -20.28 -30.69
C GLU A 379 -23.80 -18.97 -29.86
N ILE A 380 -23.88 -19.08 -28.53
CA ILE A 380 -23.79 -17.92 -27.64
C ILE A 380 -22.34 -17.40 -27.54
N ALA A 381 -21.34 -18.24 -27.79
CA ALA A 381 -19.93 -17.86 -27.79
C ALA A 381 -19.62 -16.75 -28.81
N ASP A 382 -20.29 -16.75 -29.96
CA ASP A 382 -20.15 -15.75 -31.04
C ASP A 382 -20.87 -14.43 -30.73
N ARG A 383 -21.63 -14.37 -29.63
CA ARG A 383 -22.37 -13.16 -29.27
C ARG A 383 -21.63 -12.28 -28.27
N CYS A 384 -20.41 -12.66 -27.88
CA CYS A 384 -19.63 -11.90 -26.92
C CYS A 384 -19.21 -10.53 -27.52
N PRO A 385 -19.22 -9.43 -26.76
CA PRO A 385 -18.88 -8.10 -27.28
C PRO A 385 -17.53 -8.02 -28.01
N VAL A 386 -16.48 -8.65 -27.48
CA VAL A 386 -15.14 -8.62 -28.11
C VAL A 386 -15.14 -9.30 -29.47
N HIS A 387 -15.82 -10.44 -29.62
CA HIS A 387 -15.97 -11.11 -30.92
C HIS A 387 -16.63 -10.19 -31.93
N LYS A 388 -17.73 -9.51 -31.55
CA LYS A 388 -18.40 -8.56 -32.44
C LYS A 388 -17.49 -7.42 -32.86
N THR A 389 -16.70 -6.86 -31.94
CA THR A 389 -15.74 -5.79 -32.25
C THR A 389 -14.67 -6.25 -33.25
N LEU A 390 -14.17 -7.48 -33.11
CA LEU A 390 -13.17 -8.05 -34.03
C LEU A 390 -13.76 -8.30 -35.43
N GLU A 391 -15.01 -8.76 -35.52
CA GLU A 391 -15.67 -9.00 -36.82
C GLU A 391 -16.15 -7.71 -37.50
N SER A 392 -16.71 -6.76 -36.74
CA SER A 392 -17.25 -5.50 -37.29
C SER A 392 -16.19 -4.44 -37.56
N GLY A 393 -15.00 -4.60 -36.97
CA GLY A 393 -13.97 -3.57 -36.90
C GLY A 393 -14.30 -2.48 -35.86
N ALA A 394 -13.26 -1.77 -35.43
CA ALA A 394 -13.34 -0.62 -34.53
C ALA A 394 -12.74 0.63 -35.19
N GLU A 395 -13.30 1.81 -34.90
CA GLU A 395 -12.70 3.09 -35.30
C GLU A 395 -11.59 3.48 -34.32
N ILE A 396 -10.36 3.64 -34.80
CA ILE A 396 -9.22 4.11 -34.01
C ILE A 396 -8.96 5.59 -34.32
N LYS A 397 -9.09 6.45 -33.31
CA LYS A 397 -8.76 7.88 -33.41
C LYS A 397 -7.45 8.15 -32.70
N THR A 398 -6.48 8.71 -33.43
CA THR A 398 -5.14 9.01 -32.91
C THR A 398 -4.98 10.52 -32.73
N THR A 399 -4.45 10.95 -31.60
CA THR A 399 -4.10 12.35 -31.33
C THR A 399 -2.77 12.38 -30.59
N LEU A 400 -1.87 13.26 -31.02
CA LEU A 400 -0.63 13.54 -30.30
C LEU A 400 -0.95 14.52 -29.18
N ALA A 401 -0.50 14.22 -27.96
CA ALA A 401 -0.62 15.10 -26.80
C ALA A 401 0.78 15.53 -26.37
N ASP A 402 0.98 16.83 -26.20
CA ASP A 402 2.27 17.46 -25.82
C ASP A 402 2.47 17.53 -24.30
#